data_AF-A0AAV5KHC0-F1
#
_entry.id   AF-A0AAV5KHC0-F1
#
_cell.length_a   1.000
_cell.length_b   1.000
_cell.length_c   1.000
_cell.angle_alpha   90.00
_cell.angle_beta   90.00
_cell.angle_gamma   90.00
#
_symmetry.space_group_name_H-M   'P 1'
#
loop_
_entity.id
_entity.type
_entity.pdbx_description
1 polymer ?
#
loop_
_entity_poly.entity_id
_entity_poly.type
_entity_poly.pdbx_seq_one_letter_code
_entity_poly.pdbx_strand_id
1 'polypeptide(L)'
;MAPTSSEKQLNVIRRCESDLFWVEKIMIVTLILLPICIDNYIFTRFVFLNIILGFIASNVSYVLLFMERQRIRPFSFEPCAFFYIERVEMGAAALYAFGIKTNFGWGRALNTFGTIKTNFALHILILMQLFLTVQYILKYYKGGATESSNDGGSKMVGSHEGSVKKAKIIISKCFQYCHYVYGLGLLSCGCVYDINACWVHLWNSETDAAVNVSLLPDEPKREEEEMEDDSKDAAVKINLLLEESKREEEMEDEAEVESESESENMSDTESEEKKEDETDSESVEEDEDETASESEEESEDAESEEDETDSESEEEIEDETDSVSVKVGVKEIKIMNHAMDLCTKLLREISGLKENLTSKFENYRTKVEAERRKWEEEKENLSSKIKHYQSAEAEYAADRQKWDEEKEALNKRIQNYEREQSIWEKQANFFQETQEVLNNYSKHLEEKRKLEVELEFNKKLVEEYKVGYCWYKGNYFKLREENLDQASRLSTEASVAERLQKENGELEAKCRRLEEENGALTGKLSAAREACELYRSYLRDLSTGFNSARR
;
A
#
# COMPACT_ATOMS: atom_id res chain seq x y z
N MET A 1 10.23 -36.91 -48.11
CA MET A 1 9.22 -37.49 -47.20
C MET A 1 8.07 -36.49 -47.07
N ALA A 2 6.83 -36.92 -47.24
CA ALA A 2 5.68 -36.03 -47.04
C ALA A 2 5.54 -35.73 -45.53
N PRO A 3 5.36 -34.47 -45.11
CA PRO A 3 5.21 -34.13 -43.71
C PRO A 3 3.99 -34.82 -43.12
N THR A 4 4.16 -35.40 -41.94
CA THR A 4 3.10 -36.09 -41.21
C THR A 4 1.96 -35.12 -40.88
N SER A 5 0.73 -35.62 -40.71
CA SER A 5 -0.45 -34.77 -40.44
C SER A 5 -0.24 -33.83 -39.24
N SER A 6 0.45 -34.31 -38.20
CA SER A 6 0.81 -33.53 -37.02
C SER A 6 1.84 -32.43 -37.28
N GLU A 7 2.76 -32.64 -38.22
CA GLU A 7 3.77 -31.65 -38.62
C GLU A 7 3.15 -30.49 -39.41
N LYS A 8 2.15 -30.78 -40.25
CA LYS A 8 1.35 -29.75 -40.91
C LYS A 8 0.56 -28.90 -39.91
N GLN A 9 -0.07 -29.52 -38.92
CA GLN A 9 -0.79 -28.80 -37.86
C GLN A 9 0.15 -27.94 -37.00
N LEU A 10 1.33 -28.45 -36.65
CA LEU A 10 2.33 -27.69 -35.90
C LEU A 10 2.81 -26.45 -36.66
N ASN A 11 3.00 -26.56 -37.98
CA ASN A 11 3.40 -25.42 -38.81
C ASN A 11 2.29 -24.36 -38.92
N VAL A 12 1.01 -24.76 -38.88
CA VAL A 12 -0.11 -23.81 -38.81
C VAL A 12 -0.10 -23.07 -37.46
N ILE A 13 0.10 -23.79 -36.35
CA ILE A 13 0.17 -23.18 -35.01
C ILE A 13 1.34 -22.19 -34.93
N ARG A 14 2.53 -22.56 -35.41
CA ARG A 14 3.70 -21.65 -35.44
C ARG A 14 3.46 -20.40 -36.27
N ARG A 15 2.73 -20.52 -37.39
CA ARG A 15 2.36 -19.36 -38.21
C ARG A 15 1.40 -18.44 -37.45
N CYS A 16 0.38 -18.99 -36.79
CA CYS A 16 -0.53 -18.22 -35.95
C CYS A 16 0.19 -17.55 -34.75
N GLU A 17 1.13 -18.24 -34.08
CA GLU A 17 1.95 -17.68 -33.00
C GLU A 17 2.80 -16.50 -33.51
N SER A 18 3.41 -16.64 -34.69
CA SER A 18 4.18 -15.58 -35.34
C SER A 18 3.31 -14.37 -35.70
N ASP A 19 2.13 -14.59 -36.27
CA ASP A 19 1.23 -13.51 -36.67
C ASP A 19 0.70 -12.75 -35.44
N LEU A 20 0.33 -13.47 -34.38
CA LEU A 20 -0.08 -12.85 -33.11
C LEU A 20 1.05 -12.05 -32.46
N PHE A 21 2.30 -12.50 -32.58
CA PHE A 21 3.46 -11.79 -32.05
C PHE A 21 3.63 -10.43 -32.72
N TRP A 22 3.48 -10.37 -34.05
CA TRP A 22 3.55 -9.12 -34.79
C TRP A 22 2.38 -8.19 -34.49
N VAL A 23 1.16 -8.71 -34.38
CA VAL A 23 -0.03 -7.91 -33.99
C VAL A 23 0.19 -7.27 -32.62
N GLU A 24 0.69 -8.02 -31.64
CA GLU A 24 0.97 -7.50 -30.30
C GLU A 24 2.06 -6.42 -30.31
N LYS A 25 3.14 -6.61 -31.08
CA LYS A 25 4.17 -5.58 -31.21
C LYS A 25 3.62 -4.30 -31.83
N ILE A 26 2.78 -4.40 -32.85
CA ILE A 26 2.10 -3.24 -33.46
C ILE A 26 1.20 -2.56 -32.43
N MET A 27 0.46 -3.32 -31.61
CA MET A 27 -0.38 -2.78 -30.55
C MET A 27 0.40 -2.05 -29.46
N ILE A 28 1.52 -2.62 -28.99
CA ILE A 28 2.39 -1.99 -27.99
C ILE A 28 3.00 -0.69 -28.55
N VAL A 29 3.51 -0.72 -29.79
CA VAL A 29 4.05 0.47 -30.46
C VAL A 29 2.96 1.55 -30.60
N THR A 30 1.74 1.16 -30.96
CA THR A 30 0.60 2.08 -31.03
C THR A 30 0.28 2.66 -29.64
N LEU A 31 0.32 1.85 -28.57
CA LEU A 31 0.06 2.32 -27.20
C LEU A 31 1.11 3.31 -26.70
N ILE A 32 2.36 3.17 -27.13
CA ILE A 32 3.45 4.09 -26.77
C ILE A 32 3.40 5.38 -27.60
N LEU A 33 3.12 5.28 -28.90
CA LEU A 33 3.19 6.43 -29.82
C LEU A 33 1.91 7.27 -29.84
N LEU A 34 0.74 6.65 -29.70
CA LEU A 34 -0.54 7.36 -29.82
C LEU A 34 -0.76 8.46 -28.77
N PRO A 35 -0.35 8.30 -27.50
CA PRO A 35 -0.40 9.36 -26.50
C PRO A 35 0.50 10.56 -26.81
N ILE A 36 1.52 10.36 -27.64
CA ILE A 36 2.47 11.41 -28.04
C ILE A 36 1.90 12.22 -29.21
N CYS A 37 1.01 11.63 -30.00
CA CYS A 37 0.54 12.23 -31.26
C CYS A 37 -0.86 12.87 -31.18
N ILE A 38 -1.64 12.63 -30.12
CA ILE A 38 -3.05 13.03 -30.08
C ILE A 38 -3.41 13.66 -28.72
N ASP A 39 -3.63 14.98 -28.72
CA ASP A 39 -4.06 15.75 -27.55
C ASP A 39 -5.56 15.59 -27.23
N ASN A 40 -6.31 14.87 -28.05
CA ASN A 40 -7.74 14.67 -27.85
C ASN A 40 -8.02 13.55 -26.84
N TYR A 41 -8.32 13.96 -25.60
CA TYR A 41 -8.60 13.10 -24.45
C TYR A 41 -9.62 11.98 -24.71
N ILE A 42 -10.70 12.26 -25.45
CA ILE A 42 -11.77 11.29 -25.72
C ILE A 42 -11.28 10.21 -26.69
N PHE A 43 -10.53 10.62 -27.72
CA PHE A 43 -9.94 9.68 -28.68
C PHE A 43 -8.89 8.80 -28.01
N THR A 44 -8.06 9.37 -27.14
CA THR A 44 -7.04 8.62 -26.38
C THR A 44 -7.67 7.56 -25.49
N ARG A 45 -8.80 7.85 -24.83
CA ARG A 45 -9.56 6.87 -24.03
C ARG A 45 -10.13 5.73 -24.90
N PHE A 46 -10.73 6.05 -26.04
CA PHE A 46 -11.29 5.04 -26.93
C PHE A 46 -10.21 4.11 -27.50
N VAL A 47 -9.08 4.67 -27.95
CA VAL A 47 -7.99 3.85 -28.47
C VAL A 47 -7.34 3.03 -27.36
N PHE A 48 -7.16 3.59 -26.17
CA PHE A 48 -6.63 2.85 -25.02
C PHE A 48 -7.50 1.64 -24.66
N LEU A 49 -8.82 1.81 -24.62
CA LEU A 49 -9.75 0.72 -24.33
C LEU A 49 -9.69 -0.39 -25.38
N ASN A 50 -9.61 -0.03 -26.67
CA ASN A 50 -9.44 -1.00 -27.75
C ASN A 50 -8.09 -1.74 -27.67
N ILE A 51 -7.03 -1.06 -27.23
CA ILE A 51 -5.73 -1.71 -27.06
C ILE A 51 -5.75 -2.68 -25.88
N ILE A 52 -6.37 -2.31 -24.75
CA ILE A 52 -6.56 -3.23 -23.63
C ILE A 52 -7.37 -4.45 -24.09
N LEU A 53 -8.46 -4.24 -24.82
CA LEU A 53 -9.30 -5.33 -25.30
C LEU A 53 -8.52 -6.28 -26.23
N GLY A 54 -7.72 -5.73 -27.15
CA GLY A 54 -6.91 -6.54 -28.05
C GLY A 54 -5.75 -7.26 -27.34
N PHE A 55 -5.21 -6.68 -26.26
CA PHE A 55 -4.21 -7.36 -25.42
C PHE A 55 -4.83 -8.52 -24.63
N ILE A 56 -6.06 -8.37 -24.14
CA ILE A 56 -6.79 -9.47 -23.50
C ILE A 56 -7.09 -10.57 -24.53
N ALA A 57 -7.59 -10.19 -25.71
CA ALA A 57 -7.92 -11.14 -26.79
C ALA A 57 -6.68 -11.90 -27.30
N SER A 58 -5.51 -11.23 -27.39
CA SER A 58 -4.27 -11.88 -27.80
C SER A 58 -3.81 -12.89 -26.76
N ASN A 59 -3.83 -12.54 -25.47
CA ASN A 59 -3.49 -13.47 -24.38
C ASN A 59 -4.39 -14.71 -24.36
N VAL A 60 -5.71 -14.53 -24.53
CA VAL A 60 -6.66 -15.65 -24.63
C VAL A 60 -6.32 -16.55 -25.83
N SER A 61 -6.05 -15.95 -26.99
CA SER A 61 -5.68 -16.69 -28.20
C SER A 61 -4.39 -17.48 -28.02
N TYR A 62 -3.40 -16.92 -27.33
CA TYR A 62 -2.16 -17.62 -26.99
C TYR A 62 -2.38 -18.81 -26.05
N VAL A 63 -3.22 -18.66 -25.03
CA VAL A 63 -3.57 -19.76 -24.12
C VAL A 63 -4.25 -20.90 -24.90
N LEU A 64 -5.16 -20.57 -25.82
CA LEU A 64 -5.82 -21.57 -26.68
C LEU A 64 -4.82 -22.28 -27.60
N LEU A 65 -3.90 -21.55 -28.23
CA LEU A 65 -2.84 -22.14 -29.05
C LEU A 65 -1.90 -23.02 -28.23
N PHE A 66 -1.57 -22.61 -27.01
CA PHE A 66 -0.77 -23.42 -26.08
C PHE A 66 -1.48 -24.73 -25.73
N MET A 67 -2.78 -24.68 -25.41
CA MET A 67 -3.57 -25.87 -25.09
C MET A 67 -3.66 -26.84 -26.29
N GLU A 68 -3.86 -26.34 -27.50
CA GLU A 68 -3.89 -27.17 -28.71
C GLU A 68 -2.51 -27.77 -29.03
N ARG A 69 -1.42 -27.03 -28.76
CA ARG A 69 -0.04 -27.54 -28.88
C ARG A 69 0.23 -28.66 -27.88
N GLN A 70 -0.19 -28.52 -26.63
CA GLN A 70 -0.07 -29.58 -25.61
C GLN A 70 -0.90 -30.81 -25.95
N ARG A 71 -2.01 -30.66 -26.67
CA ARG A 71 -2.81 -31.77 -27.20
C ARG A 71 -2.07 -32.56 -28.29
N ILE A 72 -1.34 -31.87 -29.18
CA ILE A 72 -0.61 -32.51 -30.29
C ILE A 72 0.71 -33.14 -29.80
N ARG A 73 1.41 -32.50 -28.85
CA ARG A 73 2.65 -33.02 -28.24
C ARG A 73 2.60 -32.87 -26.71
N PRO A 74 1.99 -33.82 -26.00
CA PRO A 74 2.22 -33.92 -24.57
C PRO A 74 3.71 -34.24 -24.34
N PHE A 75 4.37 -33.61 -23.36
CA PHE A 75 5.74 -33.91 -22.86
C PHE A 75 6.94 -33.05 -23.29
N SER A 76 6.78 -31.93 -23.99
CA SER A 76 7.87 -30.94 -24.09
C SER A 76 7.49 -29.65 -23.36
N PHE A 77 7.90 -29.54 -22.09
CA PHE A 77 7.96 -28.25 -21.40
C PHE A 77 9.16 -27.48 -21.98
N GLU A 78 8.96 -26.87 -23.13
CA GLU A 78 9.88 -25.85 -23.64
C GLU A 78 9.71 -24.55 -22.81
N PRO A 79 10.69 -23.63 -22.82
CA PRO A 79 10.72 -22.40 -22.01
C PRO A 79 9.55 -21.41 -22.18
N CYS A 80 8.52 -21.77 -22.94
CA CYS A 80 7.41 -20.91 -23.33
C CYS A 80 6.54 -20.44 -22.16
N ALA A 81 6.49 -21.16 -21.03
CA ALA A 81 5.72 -20.73 -19.85
C ALA A 81 6.29 -19.44 -19.23
N PHE A 82 7.62 -19.30 -19.18
CA PHE A 82 8.29 -18.07 -18.71
C PHE A 82 7.98 -16.88 -19.62
N PHE A 83 7.94 -17.11 -20.93
CA PHE A 83 7.59 -16.09 -21.92
C PHE A 83 6.16 -15.54 -21.73
N TYR A 84 5.24 -16.33 -21.17
CA TYR A 84 3.88 -15.87 -20.85
C TYR A 84 3.81 -15.02 -19.58
N ILE A 85 4.62 -15.33 -18.56
CA ILE A 85 4.69 -14.55 -17.32
C ILE A 85 5.34 -13.18 -17.60
N GLU A 86 6.48 -13.19 -18.31
CA GLU A 86 7.22 -11.98 -18.69
C GLU A 86 6.40 -11.03 -19.57
N ARG A 87 5.47 -11.57 -20.37
CA ARG A 87 4.52 -10.77 -21.18
C ARG A 87 3.49 -10.02 -20.36
N VAL A 88 2.94 -10.64 -19.32
CA VAL A 88 1.99 -9.97 -18.42
C VAL A 88 2.69 -8.84 -17.68
N GLU A 89 3.97 -9.03 -17.32
CA GLU A 89 4.79 -7.99 -16.70
C GLU A 89 5.11 -6.84 -17.63
N MET A 90 5.50 -7.10 -18.90
CA MET A 90 5.72 -6.04 -19.89
C MET A 90 4.44 -5.24 -20.18
N GLY A 91 3.29 -5.91 -20.29
CA GLY A 91 1.99 -5.24 -20.45
C GLY A 91 1.64 -4.35 -19.26
N ALA A 92 1.87 -4.84 -18.04
CA ALA A 92 1.66 -4.07 -16.81
C ALA A 92 2.61 -2.86 -16.72
N ALA A 93 3.89 -3.03 -17.07
CA ALA A 93 4.87 -1.95 -17.08
C ALA A 93 4.54 -0.86 -18.11
N ALA A 94 4.07 -1.24 -19.31
CA ALA A 94 3.65 -0.29 -20.33
C ALA A 94 2.40 0.51 -19.91
N LEU A 95 1.41 -0.15 -19.29
CA LEU A 95 0.24 0.50 -18.72
C LEU A 95 0.62 1.44 -17.56
N TYR A 96 1.59 1.03 -16.73
CA TYR A 96 2.13 1.85 -15.65
C TYR A 96 2.81 3.12 -16.15
N ALA A 97 3.73 2.98 -17.11
CA ALA A 97 4.42 4.12 -17.72
C ALA A 97 3.45 5.09 -18.42
N PHE A 98 2.40 4.56 -19.06
CA PHE A 98 1.37 5.38 -19.69
C PHE A 98 0.56 6.17 -18.65
N GLY A 99 0.08 5.54 -17.58
CA GLY A 99 -0.75 6.23 -16.60
C GLY A 99 -0.01 7.28 -15.76
N ILE A 100 1.32 7.13 -15.56
CA ILE A 100 2.16 8.18 -14.94
C ILE A 100 2.10 9.45 -15.81
N LYS A 101 2.14 9.30 -17.12
CA LYS A 101 2.20 10.41 -18.06
C LYS A 101 0.87 11.15 -18.23
N THR A 102 -0.27 10.50 -17.98
CA THR A 102 -1.60 11.06 -18.23
C THR A 102 -2.35 11.58 -16.99
N ASN A 103 -1.74 11.62 -15.80
CA ASN A 103 -2.39 12.03 -14.53
C ASN A 103 -3.77 11.37 -14.31
N PHE A 104 -3.87 10.07 -14.61
CA PHE A 104 -5.12 9.33 -14.45
C PHE A 104 -5.34 9.00 -12.97
N GLY A 105 -6.52 9.22 -12.39
CA GLY A 105 -6.80 8.98 -10.97
C GLY A 105 -6.51 7.53 -10.54
N TRP A 106 -5.35 7.32 -9.93
CA TRP A 106 -4.69 6.01 -9.83
C TRP A 106 -5.20 5.10 -8.72
N GLY A 107 -5.78 5.65 -7.64
CA GLY A 107 -6.16 4.87 -6.45
C GLY A 107 -7.16 3.73 -6.76
N ARG A 108 -8.11 3.95 -7.67
CA ARG A 108 -9.08 2.92 -8.06
C ARG A 108 -8.57 2.01 -9.17
N ALA A 109 -7.84 2.54 -10.15
CA ALA A 109 -7.33 1.75 -11.28
C ALA A 109 -6.27 0.74 -10.83
N LEU A 110 -5.33 1.11 -9.94
CA LEU A 110 -4.34 0.19 -9.40
C LEU A 110 -4.96 -0.87 -8.49
N ASN A 111 -5.97 -0.50 -7.70
CA ASN A 111 -6.63 -1.47 -6.84
C ASN A 111 -7.38 -2.51 -7.69
N THR A 112 -8.15 -2.05 -8.69
CA THR A 112 -8.85 -2.95 -9.63
C THR A 112 -7.87 -3.81 -10.43
N PHE A 113 -6.74 -3.26 -10.87
CA PHE A 113 -5.72 -4.00 -11.62
C PHE A 113 -4.94 -4.97 -10.72
N GLY A 114 -4.69 -4.60 -9.47
CA GLY A 114 -4.14 -5.49 -8.44
C GLY A 114 -5.04 -6.68 -8.21
N THR A 115 -6.36 -6.45 -8.08
CA THR A 115 -7.38 -7.51 -7.96
C THR A 115 -7.44 -8.37 -9.23
N ILE A 116 -7.35 -7.78 -10.42
CA ILE A 116 -7.32 -8.54 -11.68
C ILE A 116 -6.03 -9.36 -11.79
N LYS A 117 -4.88 -8.81 -11.41
CA LYS A 117 -3.58 -9.51 -11.43
C LYS A 117 -3.54 -10.67 -10.47
N THR A 118 -4.00 -10.50 -9.23
CA THR A 118 -4.06 -11.57 -8.23
C THR A 118 -5.08 -12.63 -8.62
N ASN A 119 -6.25 -12.24 -9.12
CA ASN A 119 -7.24 -13.17 -9.63
C ASN A 119 -6.74 -13.94 -10.85
N PHE A 120 -6.09 -13.27 -11.82
CA PHE A 120 -5.58 -13.93 -13.01
C PHE A 120 -4.41 -14.88 -12.68
N ALA A 121 -3.49 -14.47 -11.82
CA ALA A 121 -2.41 -15.34 -11.32
C ALA A 121 -2.98 -16.55 -10.57
N LEU A 122 -3.99 -16.36 -9.73
CA LEU A 122 -4.69 -17.45 -9.03
C LEU A 122 -5.38 -18.40 -10.01
N HIS A 123 -6.04 -17.89 -11.05
CA HIS A 123 -6.67 -18.72 -12.08
C HIS A 123 -5.64 -19.51 -12.90
N ILE A 124 -4.48 -18.92 -13.23
CA ILE A 124 -3.38 -19.63 -13.89
C ILE A 124 -2.83 -20.74 -12.98
N LEU A 125 -2.62 -20.46 -11.69
CA LEU A 125 -2.15 -21.45 -10.72
C LEU A 125 -3.15 -22.60 -10.55
N ILE A 126 -4.45 -22.31 -10.49
CA ILE A 126 -5.52 -23.31 -10.44
C ILE A 126 -5.51 -24.17 -11.71
N LEU A 127 -5.41 -23.55 -12.89
CA LEU A 127 -5.34 -24.28 -14.16
C LEU A 127 -4.08 -25.14 -14.27
N MET A 128 -2.93 -24.65 -13.82
CA MET A 128 -1.69 -25.42 -13.76
C MET A 128 -1.82 -26.61 -12.79
N GLN A 129 -2.39 -26.40 -11.61
CA GLN A 129 -2.58 -27.47 -10.62
C GLN A 129 -3.55 -28.54 -11.14
N LEU A 130 -4.64 -28.14 -11.78
CA LEU A 130 -5.59 -29.06 -12.43
C LEU A 130 -4.91 -29.84 -13.56
N PHE A 131 -4.10 -29.18 -14.39
CA PHE A 131 -3.34 -29.84 -15.45
C PHE A 131 -2.35 -30.87 -14.89
N LEU A 132 -1.57 -30.50 -13.87
CA LEU A 132 -0.64 -31.42 -13.18
C LEU A 132 -1.38 -32.61 -12.56
N THR A 133 -2.54 -32.38 -11.97
CA THR A 133 -3.39 -33.43 -11.38
C THR A 133 -3.89 -34.41 -12.46
N VAL A 134 -4.36 -33.90 -13.60
CA VAL A 134 -4.77 -34.73 -14.74
C VAL A 134 -3.60 -35.53 -15.30
N GLN A 135 -2.41 -34.92 -15.42
CA GLN A 135 -1.20 -35.62 -15.87
C GLN A 135 -0.76 -36.71 -14.88
N TYR A 136 -0.84 -36.44 -13.57
CA TYR A 136 -0.56 -37.43 -12.52
C TYR A 136 -1.52 -38.63 -12.62
N ILE A 137 -2.83 -38.37 -12.76
CA ILE A 137 -3.84 -39.42 -12.96
C ILE A 137 -3.52 -40.23 -14.22
N LEU A 138 -3.25 -39.58 -15.35
CA LEU A 138 -2.92 -40.26 -16.60
C LEU A 138 -1.64 -41.11 -16.50
N LYS A 139 -0.61 -40.64 -15.76
CA LYS A 139 0.62 -41.39 -15.51
C LYS A 139 0.38 -42.60 -14.61
N TYR A 140 -0.42 -42.45 -13.55
CA TYR A 140 -0.80 -43.54 -12.65
C TYR A 140 -1.55 -44.65 -13.40
N TYR A 141 -2.51 -44.29 -14.27
CA TYR A 141 -3.24 -45.26 -15.07
C TYR A 141 -2.42 -45.89 -16.22
N LYS A 142 -1.34 -45.24 -16.69
CA LYS A 142 -0.41 -45.83 -17.67
C LYS A 142 0.63 -46.75 -17.03
N GLY A 143 1.12 -46.43 -15.83
CA GLY A 143 2.14 -47.21 -15.12
C GLY A 143 1.62 -48.57 -14.62
N GLY A 144 0.33 -48.67 -14.29
CA GLY A 144 -0.29 -49.93 -13.85
C GLY A 144 -0.49 -50.98 -14.97
N ALA A 145 -0.21 -50.65 -16.23
CA ALA A 145 -0.42 -51.56 -17.37
C ALA A 145 0.83 -52.36 -17.77
N THR A 146 2.01 -52.08 -17.20
CA THR A 146 3.30 -52.66 -17.66
C THR A 146 3.97 -53.64 -16.69
N GLU A 147 3.40 -53.93 -15.52
CA GLU A 147 4.05 -54.81 -14.52
C GLU A 147 3.41 -56.20 -14.31
N SER A 148 2.44 -56.63 -15.13
CA SER A 148 1.93 -58.01 -15.04
C SER A 148 2.09 -58.81 -16.33
N SER A 149 3.34 -59.16 -16.67
CA SER A 149 3.60 -60.26 -17.59
C SER A 149 4.76 -61.12 -17.08
N ASN A 150 4.50 -61.87 -16.02
CA ASN A 150 5.10 -63.18 -15.76
C ASN A 150 4.37 -63.82 -14.57
N ASP A 151 3.14 -64.29 -14.78
CA ASP A 151 2.78 -65.65 -14.37
C ASP A 151 1.36 -66.05 -14.79
N GLY A 152 1.22 -67.34 -15.12
CA GLY A 152 0.03 -68.19 -15.03
C GLY A 152 -1.35 -67.60 -15.36
N GLY A 153 -1.91 -68.01 -16.49
CA GLY A 153 -3.22 -67.58 -16.98
C GLY A 153 -4.42 -67.85 -16.05
N SER A 154 -5.32 -66.88 -16.01
CA SER A 154 -6.76 -67.11 -15.92
C SER A 154 -7.53 -65.86 -16.40
N LYS A 155 -8.64 -66.11 -17.09
CA LYS A 155 -9.49 -65.14 -17.79
C LYS A 155 -10.00 -64.01 -16.88
N MET A 156 -9.53 -62.78 -17.07
CA MET A 156 -10.25 -61.56 -16.71
C MET A 156 -9.97 -60.43 -17.72
N VAL A 157 -10.52 -60.57 -18.93
CA VAL A 157 -10.43 -59.55 -20.00
C VAL A 157 -11.53 -58.47 -19.86
N GLY A 158 -12.40 -58.53 -18.85
CA GLY A 158 -13.56 -57.62 -18.72
C GLY A 158 -13.35 -56.31 -17.94
N SER A 159 -12.25 -56.14 -17.19
CA SER A 159 -12.12 -55.04 -16.22
C SER A 159 -11.44 -53.77 -16.78
N HIS A 160 -10.58 -53.92 -17.79
CA HIS A 160 -9.73 -52.82 -18.24
C HIS A 160 -10.47 -51.78 -19.10
N GLU A 161 -11.51 -52.20 -19.84
CA GLU A 161 -12.35 -51.27 -20.61
C GLU A 161 -13.23 -50.39 -19.70
N GLY A 162 -13.60 -50.92 -18.52
CA GLY A 162 -14.34 -50.18 -17.50
C GLY A 162 -13.53 -49.06 -16.84
N SER A 163 -12.23 -49.29 -16.58
CA SER A 163 -11.36 -48.26 -15.98
C SER A 163 -11.06 -47.12 -16.94
N VAL A 164 -10.83 -47.42 -18.23
CA VAL A 164 -10.59 -46.41 -19.26
C VAL A 164 -11.85 -45.58 -19.54
N LYS A 165 -13.05 -46.20 -19.55
CA LYS A 165 -14.32 -45.46 -19.66
C LYS A 165 -14.55 -44.56 -18.43
N LYS A 166 -14.27 -45.03 -17.21
CA LYS A 166 -14.35 -44.21 -15.99
C LYS A 166 -13.37 -43.03 -16.01
N ALA A 167 -12.13 -43.23 -16.43
CA ALA A 167 -11.14 -42.16 -16.55
C ALA A 167 -11.56 -41.09 -17.58
N LYS A 168 -12.10 -41.51 -18.74
CA LYS A 168 -12.65 -40.57 -19.75
C LYS A 168 -13.82 -39.74 -19.21
N ILE A 169 -14.72 -40.36 -18.43
CA ILE A 169 -15.86 -39.66 -17.81
C ILE A 169 -15.36 -38.64 -16.77
N ILE A 170 -14.37 -39.01 -15.94
CA ILE A 170 -13.79 -38.10 -14.94
C ILE A 170 -13.12 -36.90 -15.62
N ILE A 171 -12.29 -37.13 -16.65
CA ILE A 171 -11.63 -36.06 -17.40
C ILE A 171 -12.66 -35.13 -18.08
N SER A 172 -13.73 -35.71 -18.66
CA SER A 172 -14.81 -34.93 -19.27
C SER A 172 -15.55 -34.06 -18.24
N LYS A 173 -15.82 -34.57 -17.03
CA LYS A 173 -16.47 -33.80 -15.96
C LYS A 173 -15.56 -32.71 -15.41
N CYS A 174 -14.26 -32.96 -15.28
CA CYS A 174 -13.30 -31.94 -14.90
C CYS A 174 -13.24 -30.80 -15.93
N PHE A 175 -13.27 -31.11 -17.24
CA PHE A 175 -13.33 -30.11 -18.30
C PHE A 175 -14.62 -29.28 -18.28
N GLN A 176 -15.78 -29.92 -18.06
CA GLN A 176 -17.05 -29.23 -17.92
C GLN A 176 -17.08 -28.31 -16.69
N TYR A 177 -16.51 -28.76 -15.58
CA TYR A 177 -16.38 -27.95 -14.36
C TYR A 177 -15.46 -26.74 -14.58
N CYS A 178 -14.33 -26.91 -15.28
CA CYS A 178 -13.44 -25.80 -15.63
C CYS A 178 -14.14 -24.76 -16.51
N HIS A 179 -14.90 -25.20 -17.53
CA HIS A 179 -15.68 -24.29 -18.37
C HIS A 179 -16.79 -23.57 -17.58
N TYR A 180 -17.43 -24.25 -16.63
CA TYR A 180 -18.45 -23.66 -15.76
C TYR A 180 -17.86 -22.61 -14.82
N VAL A 181 -16.72 -22.91 -14.17
CA VAL A 181 -16.00 -21.96 -13.30
C VAL A 181 -15.49 -20.76 -14.10
N TYR A 182 -14.97 -20.98 -15.31
CA TYR A 182 -14.53 -19.90 -16.20
C TYR A 182 -15.70 -19.03 -16.68
N GLY A 183 -16.86 -19.65 -16.99
CA GLY A 183 -18.10 -18.92 -17.30
C GLY A 183 -18.63 -18.10 -16.12
N LEU A 184 -18.55 -18.63 -14.90
CA LEU A 184 -18.91 -17.91 -13.68
C LEU A 184 -17.94 -16.76 -13.37
N GLY A 185 -16.64 -16.91 -13.66
CA GLY A 185 -15.66 -15.83 -13.52
C GLY A 185 -15.86 -14.68 -14.50
N LEU A 186 -16.31 -14.98 -15.72
CA LEU A 186 -16.71 -13.96 -16.70
C LEU A 186 -18.02 -13.26 -16.31
N LEU A 187 -18.99 -14.01 -15.77
CA LEU A 187 -20.23 -13.46 -15.23
C LEU A 187 -19.96 -12.58 -14.00
N SER A 188 -19.09 -12.98 -13.08
CA SER A 188 -18.77 -12.17 -11.89
C SER A 188 -18.01 -10.88 -12.25
N CYS A 189 -17.14 -10.89 -13.27
CA CYS A 189 -16.54 -9.66 -13.80
C CYS A 189 -17.58 -8.73 -14.46
N GLY A 190 -18.61 -9.29 -15.12
CA GLY A 190 -19.75 -8.52 -15.64
C GLY A 190 -20.59 -7.88 -14.53
N CYS A 191 -20.90 -8.64 -13.47
CA CYS A 191 -21.66 -8.15 -12.33
C CYS A 191 -20.94 -7.05 -11.54
N VAL A 192 -19.60 -7.09 -11.44
CA VAL A 192 -18.81 -6.01 -10.79
C VAL A 192 -18.89 -4.71 -11.59
N TYR A 193 -19.02 -4.79 -12.92
CA TYR A 193 -19.22 -3.62 -13.77
C TYR A 193 -20.62 -3.02 -13.62
N ASP A 194 -21.67 -3.86 -13.54
CA ASP A 194 -23.05 -3.41 -13.33
C ASP A 194 -23.27 -2.86 -11.91
N ILE A 195 -22.65 -3.45 -10.88
CA ILE A 195 -22.71 -2.94 -9.49
C ILE A 195 -22.03 -1.57 -9.40
N ASN A 196 -20.89 -1.37 -10.06
CA ASN A 196 -20.23 -0.05 -10.13
C ASN A 196 -21.05 0.98 -10.90
N ALA A 197 -21.73 0.59 -11.98
CA ALA A 197 -22.63 1.48 -12.72
C ALA A 197 -23.87 1.88 -11.89
N CYS A 198 -24.44 0.94 -11.14
CA CYS A 198 -25.52 1.21 -10.19
C CYS A 198 -25.07 2.09 -9.01
N TRP A 199 -23.85 1.90 -8.48
CA TRP A 199 -23.32 2.73 -7.40
C TRP A 199 -23.02 4.17 -7.82
N VAL A 200 -22.50 4.37 -9.05
CA VAL A 200 -22.29 5.72 -9.60
C VAL A 200 -23.63 6.43 -9.86
N HIS A 201 -24.68 5.69 -10.25
CA HIS A 201 -26.02 6.26 -10.36
C HIS A 201 -26.66 6.57 -8.99
N LEU A 202 -26.43 5.74 -7.97
CA LEU A 202 -26.93 5.96 -6.62
C LEU A 202 -26.28 7.19 -5.96
N TRP A 203 -24.96 7.32 -6.11
CA TRP A 203 -24.18 8.45 -5.58
C TRP A 203 -24.55 9.79 -6.23
N ASN A 204 -24.81 9.78 -7.54
CA ASN A 204 -25.29 10.97 -8.24
C ASN A 204 -26.75 11.30 -7.89
N SER A 205 -27.56 10.33 -7.44
CA SER A 205 -28.93 10.57 -6.99
C SER A 205 -29.01 11.10 -5.55
N GLU A 206 -28.09 10.71 -4.67
CA GLU A 206 -28.03 11.21 -3.28
C GLU A 206 -27.50 12.65 -3.20
N THR A 207 -26.63 13.05 -4.13
CA THR A 207 -26.14 14.44 -4.24
C THR A 207 -27.21 15.41 -4.76
N ASP A 208 -28.14 14.94 -5.61
CA ASP A 208 -29.31 15.72 -6.04
C ASP A 208 -30.46 15.72 -4.99
N ALA A 209 -30.55 14.68 -4.14
CA ALA A 209 -31.54 14.59 -3.08
C ALA A 209 -31.18 15.42 -1.82
N ALA A 210 -29.90 15.68 -1.57
CA ALA A 210 -29.42 16.47 -0.44
C ALA A 210 -29.80 17.97 -0.50
N VAL A 211 -30.30 18.46 -1.64
CA VAL A 211 -30.76 19.85 -1.81
C VAL A 211 -32.22 20.04 -1.39
N ASN A 212 -32.97 18.98 -1.06
CA ASN A 212 -34.43 19.10 -0.94
C ASN A 212 -35.09 18.19 0.11
N VAL A 213 -34.59 18.14 1.35
CA VAL A 213 -35.38 17.58 2.48
C VAL A 213 -35.06 18.33 3.79
N SER A 214 -35.77 19.42 4.04
CA SER A 214 -36.06 19.88 5.40
C SER A 214 -37.41 19.31 5.81
N LEU A 215 -37.50 18.79 7.03
CA LEU A 215 -38.66 18.23 7.75
C LEU A 215 -38.66 16.70 7.88
N LEU A 216 -38.09 16.21 8.99
CA LEU A 216 -38.57 15.04 9.74
C LEU A 216 -38.18 15.20 11.24
N PRO A 217 -38.94 14.58 12.16
CA PRO A 217 -39.18 15.10 13.51
C PRO A 217 -38.28 14.50 14.59
N ASP A 218 -38.29 15.16 15.74
CA ASP A 218 -37.55 14.86 16.98
C ASP A 218 -37.59 13.38 17.40
N GLU A 219 -36.40 12.80 17.55
CA GLU A 219 -36.18 11.52 18.22
C GLU A 219 -35.86 11.70 19.72
N PRO A 220 -36.19 10.69 20.56
CA PRO A 220 -36.24 10.85 22.00
C PRO A 220 -34.87 10.71 22.66
N LYS A 221 -34.65 11.53 23.69
CA LYS A 221 -33.54 11.43 24.65
C LYS A 221 -33.43 10.01 25.19
N ARG A 222 -32.31 9.33 24.92
CA ARG A 222 -31.96 8.02 25.46
C ARG A 222 -30.74 8.17 26.36
N GLU A 223 -30.83 7.53 27.51
CA GLU A 223 -29.93 7.58 28.66
C GLU A 223 -28.50 7.14 28.30
N GLU A 224 -27.51 8.01 28.50
CA GLU A 224 -26.06 7.79 28.27
C GLU A 224 -25.27 7.57 29.59
N GLU A 225 -25.93 7.27 30.72
CA GLU A 225 -25.25 7.23 32.03
C GLU A 225 -24.66 5.87 32.45
N GLU A 226 -24.81 4.77 31.69
CA GLU A 226 -24.32 3.44 32.12
C GLU A 226 -23.05 2.91 31.42
N MET A 227 -22.44 3.65 30.48
CA MET A 227 -21.25 3.16 29.75
C MET A 227 -19.90 3.75 30.21
N GLU A 228 -19.90 4.59 31.25
CA GLU A 228 -18.69 5.29 31.70
C GLU A 228 -17.89 4.54 32.79
N ASP A 229 -18.46 3.50 33.42
CA ASP A 229 -17.77 2.72 34.47
C ASP A 229 -16.91 1.58 33.91
N ASP A 230 -17.33 0.90 32.84
CA ASP A 230 -16.54 -0.20 32.25
C ASP A 230 -15.28 0.28 31.49
N SER A 231 -15.26 1.54 31.06
CA SER A 231 -14.10 2.16 30.37
C SER A 231 -12.95 2.48 31.34
N LYS A 232 -13.29 2.86 32.59
CA LYS A 232 -12.29 3.19 33.63
C LYS A 232 -11.56 1.93 34.09
N ASP A 233 -12.25 0.80 34.21
CA ASP A 233 -11.64 -0.49 34.58
C ASP A 233 -10.69 -1.02 33.49
N ALA A 234 -10.99 -0.80 32.21
CA ALA A 234 -10.09 -1.16 31.12
C ALA A 234 -8.81 -0.32 31.12
N ALA A 235 -8.92 1.00 31.35
CA ALA A 235 -7.78 1.89 31.40
C ALA A 235 -6.86 1.61 32.61
N VAL A 236 -7.42 1.29 33.77
CA VAL A 236 -6.66 0.90 34.97
C VAL A 236 -5.88 -0.41 34.74
N LYS A 237 -6.50 -1.37 34.04
CA LYS A 237 -5.87 -2.67 33.75
C LYS A 237 -4.71 -2.55 32.76
N ILE A 238 -4.79 -1.65 31.79
CA ILE A 238 -3.71 -1.37 30.85
C ILE A 238 -2.51 -0.70 31.56
N ASN A 239 -2.77 0.27 32.44
CA ASN A 239 -1.69 0.92 33.20
C ASN A 239 -0.98 -0.04 34.17
N LEU A 240 -1.70 -0.98 34.77
CA LEU A 240 -1.12 -2.03 35.62
C LEU A 240 -0.18 -2.97 34.83
N LEU A 241 -0.57 -3.37 33.62
CA LEU A 241 0.27 -4.21 32.76
C LEU A 241 1.51 -3.46 32.24
N LEU A 242 1.39 -2.15 32.02
CA LEU A 242 2.51 -1.31 31.57
C LEU A 242 3.57 -1.13 32.67
N GLU A 243 3.14 -0.96 33.94
CA GLU A 243 4.03 -0.88 35.11
C GLU A 243 4.69 -2.23 35.41
N GLU A 244 3.99 -3.35 35.21
CA GLU A 244 4.56 -4.70 35.40
C GLU A 244 5.65 -4.99 34.35
N SER A 245 5.42 -4.59 33.08
CA SER A 245 6.43 -4.71 32.02
C SER A 245 7.67 -3.86 32.27
N LYS A 246 7.53 -2.64 32.82
CA LYS A 246 8.68 -1.78 33.16
C LYS A 246 9.52 -2.37 34.30
N ARG A 247 8.88 -3.02 35.28
CA ARG A 247 9.60 -3.71 36.36
C ARG A 247 10.36 -4.94 35.89
N GLU A 248 9.87 -5.64 34.87
CA GLU A 248 10.60 -6.78 34.29
C GLU A 248 11.86 -6.31 33.53
N GLU A 249 11.80 -5.19 32.80
CA GLU A 249 12.99 -4.59 32.16
C GLU A 249 14.01 -4.10 33.20
N GLU A 250 13.58 -3.42 34.27
CA GLU A 250 14.50 -2.95 35.32
C GLU A 250 15.20 -4.11 36.07
N MET A 251 14.56 -5.28 36.19
CA MET A 251 15.19 -6.46 36.80
C MET A 251 16.15 -7.20 35.85
N GLU A 252 16.00 -7.09 34.53
CA GLU A 252 16.98 -7.63 33.57
C GLU A 252 18.26 -6.79 33.55
N ASP A 253 18.15 -5.46 33.65
CA ASP A 253 19.30 -4.56 33.68
C ASP A 253 20.13 -4.70 34.98
N GLU A 254 19.50 -4.99 36.13
CA GLU A 254 20.23 -5.26 37.38
C GLU A 254 20.95 -6.62 37.40
N ALA A 255 20.52 -7.59 36.56
CA ALA A 255 21.16 -8.90 36.47
C ALA A 255 22.43 -8.89 35.60
N GLU A 256 22.57 -7.95 34.66
CA GLU A 256 23.77 -7.86 33.82
C GLU A 256 24.96 -7.21 34.56
N VAL A 257 24.71 -6.35 35.55
CA VAL A 257 25.77 -5.61 36.29
C VAL A 257 26.57 -6.50 37.26
N GLU A 258 26.06 -7.65 37.71
CA GLU A 258 26.82 -8.57 38.57
C GLU A 258 27.79 -9.51 37.83
N SER A 259 27.81 -9.51 36.48
CA SER A 259 28.61 -10.45 35.69
C SER A 259 29.95 -9.92 35.16
N GLU A 260 30.28 -8.63 35.35
CA GLU A 260 31.49 -8.01 34.79
C GLU A 260 32.67 -7.81 35.78
N SER A 261 32.61 -8.40 36.97
CA SER A 261 33.68 -8.25 37.97
C SER A 261 34.79 -9.31 37.89
N GLU A 262 35.31 -9.65 36.70
CA GLU A 262 36.49 -10.54 36.61
C GLU A 262 37.26 -10.46 35.27
N SER A 263 37.80 -9.29 34.88
CA SER A 263 38.98 -9.24 33.99
C SER A 263 39.70 -7.88 33.95
N GLU A 264 40.39 -7.53 35.04
CA GLU A 264 41.47 -6.55 34.97
C GLU A 264 42.81 -7.25 34.64
N ASN A 265 43.38 -6.99 33.46
CA ASN A 265 44.78 -6.57 33.38
C ASN A 265 45.24 -6.11 31.98
N MET A 266 45.95 -4.96 32.01
CA MET A 266 46.99 -4.49 31.09
C MET A 266 46.53 -3.93 29.73
N SER A 267 46.48 -2.61 29.58
CA SER A 267 47.69 -1.82 29.26
C SER A 267 47.34 -0.39 28.82
N ASP A 268 48.16 0.53 29.32
CA ASP A 268 48.21 1.95 28.99
C ASP A 268 48.42 2.21 27.49
N THR A 269 47.76 3.23 26.94
CA THR A 269 48.46 4.30 26.20
C THR A 269 47.63 5.56 26.05
N GLU A 270 48.25 6.68 26.42
CA GLU A 270 47.85 8.08 26.27
C GLU A 270 47.66 8.51 24.81
N SER A 271 46.76 9.46 24.55
CA SER A 271 47.07 10.79 23.94
C SER A 271 45.77 11.58 23.64
N GLU A 272 45.65 12.75 24.27
CA GLU A 272 45.58 14.10 23.67
C GLU A 272 44.25 14.46 22.98
N GLU A 273 43.46 15.30 23.65
CA GLU A 273 43.33 16.74 23.36
C GLU A 273 42.59 17.07 22.05
N LYS A 274 41.36 17.57 22.19
CA LYS A 274 41.02 18.87 21.60
C LYS A 274 39.80 19.52 22.27
N LYS A 275 40.07 20.69 22.85
CA LYS A 275 39.12 21.76 23.16
C LYS A 275 38.76 22.54 21.88
N GLU A 276 37.58 23.16 21.92
CA GLU A 276 37.12 24.42 21.29
C GLU A 276 35.59 24.38 21.46
N ASP A 277 34.95 25.00 22.46
CA ASP A 277 34.75 26.45 22.72
C ASP A 277 34.34 27.24 21.47
N GLU A 278 33.10 27.75 21.48
CA GLU A 278 32.65 29.08 21.00
C GLU A 278 31.09 29.13 21.04
N THR A 279 30.49 29.86 21.99
CA THR A 279 30.05 31.28 21.95
C THR A 279 28.75 31.49 21.14
N ASP A 280 27.62 31.84 21.76
CA ASP A 280 27.16 33.14 22.30
C ASP A 280 26.24 33.88 21.32
N SER A 281 25.49 34.85 21.86
CA SER A 281 24.64 35.89 21.22
C SER A 281 23.15 35.54 21.03
N GLU A 282 22.24 36.09 21.86
CA GLU A 282 21.64 37.46 21.82
C GLU A 282 20.48 37.53 20.79
N SER A 283 19.41 38.31 20.89
CA SER A 283 18.78 39.22 21.88
C SER A 283 17.51 39.81 21.19
N VAL A 284 16.77 40.69 21.90
CA VAL A 284 15.83 41.73 21.39
C VAL A 284 14.42 41.20 21.00
N GLU A 285 13.38 41.42 21.82
CA GLU A 285 12.51 42.61 21.96
C GLU A 285 11.81 43.09 20.68
N GLU A 286 10.47 43.24 20.74
CA GLU A 286 9.74 44.33 20.08
C GLU A 286 8.30 44.40 20.63
N ASP A 287 8.06 45.44 21.41
CA ASP A 287 6.77 46.06 21.70
C ASP A 287 6.33 46.91 20.49
N GLU A 288 5.08 46.79 20.03
CA GLU A 288 4.30 47.84 19.32
C GLU A 288 2.80 47.53 19.62
N ASP A 289 1.96 48.29 20.33
CA ASP A 289 1.56 49.72 20.34
C ASP A 289 0.27 50.01 19.52
N GLU A 290 -0.60 50.83 20.14
CA GLU A 290 -1.80 51.58 19.65
C GLU A 290 -2.99 50.82 19.00
N THR A 291 -4.28 51.06 19.29
CA THR A 291 -5.09 52.31 19.32
C THR A 291 -6.36 52.07 20.17
N ALA A 292 -6.81 52.85 21.16
CA ALA A 292 -7.23 54.27 21.21
C ALA A 292 -8.54 54.61 20.44
N SER A 293 -9.51 55.17 21.21
CA SER A 293 -10.71 55.98 20.81
C SER A 293 -11.87 55.21 20.14
N GLU A 294 -13.17 55.47 20.39
CA GLU A 294 -13.87 56.71 20.71
C GLU A 294 -15.10 56.45 21.62
N SER A 295 -15.32 57.39 22.55
CA SER A 295 -16.57 57.59 23.29
C SER A 295 -17.04 59.01 22.98
N GLU A 296 -18.18 59.17 22.33
CA GLU A 296 -18.83 60.48 22.18
C GLU A 296 -20.18 60.48 22.90
N GLU A 297 -20.24 61.36 23.90
CA GLU A 297 -21.44 61.93 24.50
C GLU A 297 -22.06 62.91 23.50
N GLU A 298 -23.39 62.90 23.31
CA GLU A 298 -24.11 64.15 23.02
C GLU A 298 -25.48 64.14 23.73
N SER A 299 -25.63 65.12 24.62
CA SER A 299 -26.84 65.59 25.26
C SER A 299 -27.41 66.76 24.47
N GLU A 300 -28.72 66.77 24.20
CA GLU A 300 -29.44 68.01 23.85
C GLU A 300 -30.77 68.08 24.59
N ASP A 301 -30.75 68.82 25.70
CA ASP A 301 -31.90 69.53 26.26
C ASP A 301 -32.03 70.87 25.51
N ALA A 302 -33.24 71.20 25.06
CA ALA A 302 -33.60 72.55 24.63
C ALA A 302 -35.04 72.87 25.04
N GLU A 303 -35.15 73.76 26.01
CA GLU A 303 -36.33 74.47 26.48
C GLU A 303 -36.90 75.40 25.38
N SER A 304 -38.20 75.69 25.44
CA SER A 304 -38.70 77.09 25.31
C SER A 304 -40.19 77.19 25.67
N GLU A 305 -40.45 77.92 26.74
CA GLU A 305 -41.72 78.57 27.11
C GLU A 305 -42.00 79.77 26.20
N GLU A 306 -43.27 80.04 25.86
CA GLU A 306 -43.87 81.39 25.66
C GLU A 306 -45.39 81.22 25.90
N ASP A 307 -46.01 81.73 26.97
CA ASP A 307 -46.25 83.13 27.42
C ASP A 307 -47.54 83.75 26.82
N GLU A 308 -48.17 84.53 27.68
CA GLU A 308 -49.49 85.17 27.69
C GLU A 308 -49.71 86.14 26.49
N THR A 309 -50.80 86.88 26.25
CA THR A 309 -51.80 87.58 27.09
C THR A 309 -52.79 88.29 26.13
N ASP A 310 -53.81 88.93 26.72
CA ASP A 310 -54.49 90.16 26.28
C ASP A 310 -55.63 90.13 25.25
N SER A 311 -56.68 90.95 25.32
CA SER A 311 -57.36 91.81 26.32
C SER A 311 -58.15 92.84 25.49
N GLU A 312 -59.35 93.21 25.96
CA GLU A 312 -60.00 94.53 25.71
C GLU A 312 -60.48 94.86 24.27
N SER A 313 -61.48 95.71 24.01
CA SER A 313 -62.27 96.66 24.80
C SER A 313 -63.57 97.02 24.06
N GLU A 314 -64.56 97.42 24.84
CA GLU A 314 -65.78 98.15 24.50
C GLU A 314 -65.47 99.53 23.88
N GLU A 315 -66.35 100.05 23.03
CA GLU A 315 -66.52 101.50 22.88
C GLU A 315 -67.99 101.83 22.61
N GLU A 316 -68.65 102.30 23.68
CA GLU A 316 -69.87 103.10 23.64
C GLU A 316 -69.61 104.42 22.92
N ILE A 317 -70.51 104.83 22.04
CA ILE A 317 -70.67 106.24 21.65
C ILE A 317 -72.16 106.57 21.73
N GLU A 318 -72.53 107.22 22.84
CA GLU A 318 -73.66 108.14 22.94
C GLU A 318 -73.43 109.32 21.98
N ASP A 319 -74.49 109.81 21.33
CA ASP A 319 -74.61 111.26 21.16
C ASP A 319 -76.05 111.69 20.83
N GLU A 320 -76.51 112.65 21.63
CA GLU A 320 -77.70 113.47 21.48
C GLU A 320 -77.67 114.31 20.18
N THR A 321 -78.82 114.71 19.66
CA THR A 321 -79.21 116.15 19.56
C THR A 321 -80.42 116.43 18.64
N ASP A 322 -81.31 117.24 19.21
CA ASP A 322 -82.02 118.42 18.68
C ASP A 322 -83.05 118.39 17.54
N SER A 323 -84.23 118.81 17.99
CA SER A 323 -85.38 119.37 17.30
C SER A 323 -85.08 120.65 16.52
N VAL A 324 -85.45 120.68 15.22
CA VAL A 324 -85.70 121.93 14.48
C VAL A 324 -86.96 121.79 13.62
N SER A 325 -87.93 122.65 13.89
CA SER A 325 -89.18 122.79 13.16
C SER A 325 -89.04 123.86 12.08
N VAL A 326 -89.12 123.48 10.80
CA VAL A 326 -89.22 124.45 9.69
C VAL A 326 -90.14 123.89 8.60
N LYS A 327 -91.28 124.56 8.42
CA LYS A 327 -92.18 124.42 7.28
C LYS A 327 -91.52 125.00 6.03
N VAL A 328 -90.87 124.18 5.21
CA VAL A 328 -90.52 124.53 3.83
C VAL A 328 -90.95 123.38 2.89
N GLY A 329 -91.45 123.81 1.73
CA GLY A 329 -92.45 123.08 0.94
C GLY A 329 -91.92 121.90 0.15
N VAL A 330 -92.85 120.98 -0.14
CA VAL A 330 -92.96 119.89 -1.16
C VAL A 330 -91.76 119.58 -2.09
N LYS A 331 -90.91 120.54 -2.48
CA LYS A 331 -89.63 120.32 -3.17
C LYS A 331 -88.55 119.68 -2.26
N GLU A 332 -88.47 120.06 -0.99
CA GLU A 332 -87.52 119.45 -0.03
C GLU A 332 -87.92 118.02 0.33
N ILE A 333 -89.22 117.73 0.41
CA ILE A 333 -89.74 116.36 0.56
C ILE A 333 -89.37 115.51 -0.65
N LYS A 334 -89.37 116.06 -1.87
CA LYS A 334 -88.89 115.33 -3.07
C LYS A 334 -87.38 115.09 -3.06
N ILE A 335 -86.59 116.08 -2.62
CA ILE A 335 -85.12 115.93 -2.47
C ILE A 335 -84.80 114.92 -1.38
N MET A 336 -85.50 114.97 -0.26
CA MET A 336 -85.34 114.04 0.87
C MET A 336 -85.80 112.63 0.52
N ASN A 337 -86.92 112.48 -0.20
CA ASN A 337 -87.34 111.17 -0.72
C ASN A 337 -86.34 110.62 -1.74
N HIS A 338 -85.78 111.47 -2.62
CA HIS A 338 -84.74 111.04 -3.55
C HIS A 338 -83.43 110.67 -2.84
N ALA A 339 -83.03 111.43 -1.81
CA ALA A 339 -81.89 111.14 -0.96
C ALA A 339 -82.11 109.85 -0.15
N MET A 340 -83.31 109.61 0.38
CA MET A 340 -83.67 108.34 1.03
C MET A 340 -83.65 107.17 0.05
N ASP A 341 -84.11 107.36 -1.20
CA ASP A 341 -84.02 106.33 -2.25
C ASP A 341 -82.55 106.02 -2.61
N LEU A 342 -81.70 107.05 -2.69
CA LEU A 342 -80.26 106.88 -2.90
C LEU A 342 -79.58 106.21 -1.70
N CYS A 343 -79.91 106.60 -0.48
CA CYS A 343 -79.41 105.98 0.75
C CYS A 343 -79.86 104.53 0.88
N THR A 344 -81.12 104.21 0.58
CA THR A 344 -81.61 102.82 0.60
C THR A 344 -80.98 101.99 -0.52
N LYS A 345 -80.69 102.57 -1.69
CA LYS A 345 -79.93 101.91 -2.75
C LYS A 345 -78.48 101.64 -2.34
N LEU A 346 -77.80 102.62 -1.77
CA LEU A 346 -76.44 102.48 -1.22
C LEU A 346 -76.39 101.45 -0.09
N LEU A 347 -77.34 101.47 0.84
CA LEU A 347 -77.43 100.48 1.92
C LEU A 347 -77.66 99.07 1.37
N ARG A 348 -78.45 98.93 0.30
CA ARG A 348 -78.64 97.64 -0.37
C ARG A 348 -77.36 97.16 -1.06
N GLU A 349 -76.62 98.05 -1.70
CA GLU A 349 -75.32 97.75 -2.32
C GLU A 349 -74.26 97.40 -1.26
N ILE A 350 -74.19 98.14 -0.15
CA ILE A 350 -73.32 97.86 0.99
C ILE A 350 -73.68 96.52 1.63
N SER A 351 -74.97 96.22 1.81
CA SER A 351 -75.44 94.93 2.33
C SER A 351 -75.04 93.79 1.39
N GLY A 352 -75.20 93.95 0.08
CA GLY A 352 -74.79 92.96 -0.92
C GLY A 352 -73.27 92.76 -0.97
N LEU A 353 -72.48 93.83 -0.82
CA LEU A 353 -71.03 93.75 -0.70
C LEU A 353 -70.61 93.05 0.60
N LYS A 354 -71.27 93.36 1.72
CA LYS A 354 -71.04 92.72 3.02
C LYS A 354 -71.32 91.22 2.93
N GLU A 355 -72.46 90.81 2.36
CA GLU A 355 -72.82 89.40 2.13
C GLU A 355 -71.83 88.68 1.20
N ASN A 356 -71.34 89.34 0.16
CA ASN A 356 -70.33 88.79 -0.75
C ASN A 356 -68.97 88.63 -0.05
N LEU A 357 -68.56 89.62 0.75
CA LEU A 357 -67.34 89.56 1.57
C LEU A 357 -67.44 88.45 2.63
N THR A 358 -68.53 88.37 3.39
CA THR A 358 -68.73 87.27 4.36
C THR A 358 -68.77 85.92 3.66
N SER A 359 -69.43 85.79 2.50
CA SER A 359 -69.40 84.55 1.71
C SER A 359 -67.97 84.18 1.25
N LYS A 360 -67.17 85.15 0.82
CA LYS A 360 -65.76 84.92 0.47
C LYS A 360 -64.92 84.51 1.68
N PHE A 361 -65.07 85.19 2.81
CA PHE A 361 -64.37 84.85 4.05
C PHE A 361 -64.75 83.45 4.53
N GLU A 362 -66.03 83.07 4.46
CA GLU A 362 -66.47 81.72 4.82
C GLU A 362 -65.92 80.66 3.85
N ASN A 363 -65.82 80.97 2.55
CA ASN A 363 -65.18 80.09 1.57
C ASN A 363 -63.67 79.94 1.82
N TYR A 364 -62.96 81.02 2.16
CA TYR A 364 -61.55 80.94 2.54
C TYR A 364 -61.37 80.16 3.84
N ARG A 365 -62.21 80.41 4.84
CA ARG A 365 -62.19 79.69 6.12
C ARG A 365 -62.38 78.19 5.90
N THR A 366 -63.41 77.80 5.15
CA THR A 366 -63.67 76.38 4.82
C THR A 366 -62.53 75.74 4.01
N LYS A 367 -61.88 76.47 3.10
CA LYS A 367 -60.67 75.98 2.41
C LYS A 367 -59.49 75.77 3.34
N VAL A 368 -59.21 76.73 4.23
CA VAL A 368 -58.14 76.62 5.23
C VAL A 368 -58.41 75.47 6.20
N GLU A 369 -59.65 75.32 6.66
CA GLU A 369 -60.05 74.19 7.52
C GLU A 369 -59.95 72.84 6.79
N ALA A 370 -60.19 72.80 5.47
CA ALA A 370 -60.01 71.60 4.66
C ALA A 370 -58.52 71.27 4.44
N GLU A 371 -57.66 72.26 4.19
CA GLU A 371 -56.21 72.06 4.08
C GLU A 371 -55.59 71.65 5.42
N ARG A 372 -56.04 72.25 6.53
CA ARG A 372 -55.62 71.84 7.88
C ARG A 372 -55.99 70.39 8.16
N ARG A 373 -57.22 69.96 7.82
CA ARG A 373 -57.63 68.55 7.96
C ARG A 373 -56.77 67.61 7.12
N LYS A 374 -56.46 67.95 5.87
CA LYS A 374 -55.55 67.15 5.03
C LYS A 374 -54.16 67.04 5.64
N TRP A 375 -53.63 68.14 6.19
CA TRP A 375 -52.33 68.13 6.85
C TRP A 375 -52.34 67.28 8.13
N GLU A 376 -53.41 67.33 8.92
CA GLU A 376 -53.59 66.46 10.09
C GLU A 376 -53.67 64.98 9.69
N GLU A 377 -54.40 64.64 8.62
CA GLU A 377 -54.47 63.28 8.05
C GLU A 377 -53.09 62.79 7.54
N GLU A 378 -52.34 63.65 6.82
CA GLU A 378 -50.99 63.33 6.34
C GLU A 378 -50.00 63.14 7.50
N LYS A 379 -50.09 63.97 8.54
CA LYS A 379 -49.28 63.85 9.75
C LYS A 379 -49.56 62.53 10.48
N GLU A 380 -50.83 62.14 10.61
CA GLU A 380 -51.21 60.86 11.21
C GLU A 380 -50.73 59.66 10.37
N ASN A 381 -50.83 59.76 9.04
CA ASN A 381 -50.33 58.73 8.12
C ASN A 381 -48.79 58.58 8.21
N LEU A 382 -48.05 59.69 8.23
CA LEU A 382 -46.59 59.67 8.40
C LEU A 382 -46.18 59.13 9.77
N SER A 383 -46.87 59.54 10.84
CA SER A 383 -46.65 59.00 12.19
C SER A 383 -46.89 57.49 12.23
N SER A 384 -47.94 57.01 11.57
CA SER A 384 -48.23 55.57 11.46
C SER A 384 -47.15 54.81 10.68
N LYS A 385 -46.63 55.39 9.59
CA LYS A 385 -45.50 54.80 8.84
C LYS A 385 -44.21 54.75 9.66
N ILE A 386 -43.88 55.80 10.41
CA ILE A 386 -42.70 55.82 11.28
C ILE A 386 -42.79 54.70 12.31
N LYS A 387 -43.95 54.54 12.97
CA LYS A 387 -44.18 53.45 13.94
C LYS A 387 -44.04 52.07 13.29
N HIS A 388 -44.53 51.89 12.06
CA HIS A 388 -44.35 50.64 11.32
C HIS A 388 -42.86 50.36 11.03
N TYR A 389 -42.08 51.36 10.61
CA TYR A 389 -40.65 51.19 10.37
C TYR A 389 -39.87 50.89 11.65
N GLN A 390 -40.18 51.56 12.76
CA GLN A 390 -39.58 51.26 14.07
C GLN A 390 -39.89 49.83 14.53
N SER A 391 -41.12 49.36 14.32
CA SER A 391 -41.48 47.96 14.61
C SER A 391 -40.71 46.98 13.72
N ALA A 392 -40.59 47.26 12.43
CA ALA A 392 -39.82 46.42 11.51
C ALA A 392 -38.33 46.40 11.84
N GLU A 393 -37.76 47.55 12.26
CA GLU A 393 -36.37 47.64 12.70
C GLU A 393 -36.10 46.80 13.95
N ALA A 394 -37.03 46.79 14.92
CA ALA A 394 -36.94 45.93 16.09
C ALA A 394 -37.01 44.43 15.73
N GLU A 395 -37.85 44.05 14.75
CA GLU A 395 -37.88 42.67 14.23
C GLU A 395 -36.56 42.28 13.55
N TYR A 396 -35.99 43.15 12.72
CA TYR A 396 -34.67 42.91 12.12
C TYR A 396 -33.54 42.82 13.14
N ALA A 397 -33.62 43.58 14.24
CA ALA A 397 -32.65 43.49 15.33
C ALA A 397 -32.74 42.13 16.04
N ALA A 398 -33.97 41.64 16.29
CA ALA A 398 -34.20 40.31 16.87
C ALA A 398 -33.71 39.18 15.93
N ASP A 399 -33.94 39.29 14.62
CA ASP A 399 -33.45 38.31 13.64
C ASP A 399 -31.92 38.28 13.56
N ARG A 400 -31.24 39.44 13.66
CA ARG A 400 -29.77 39.48 13.74
C ARG A 400 -29.24 38.78 14.98
N GLN A 401 -29.86 39.03 16.15
CA GLN A 401 -29.46 38.34 17.37
C GLN A 401 -29.61 36.83 17.24
N LYS A 402 -30.72 36.36 16.68
CA LYS A 402 -30.95 34.94 16.44
C LYS A 402 -29.92 34.34 15.48
N TRP A 403 -29.55 35.06 14.42
CA TRP A 403 -28.50 34.64 13.51
C TRP A 403 -27.13 34.51 14.18
N ASP A 404 -26.79 35.44 15.07
CA ASP A 404 -25.53 35.39 15.83
C ASP A 404 -25.50 34.20 16.80
N GLU A 405 -26.63 33.90 17.46
CA GLU A 405 -26.79 32.72 18.31
C GLU A 405 -26.65 31.40 17.49
N GLU A 406 -27.28 31.32 16.32
CA GLU A 406 -27.16 30.18 15.41
C GLU A 406 -25.73 30.01 14.88
N LYS A 407 -25.05 31.12 14.57
CA LYS A 407 -23.65 31.13 14.14
C LYS A 407 -22.71 30.65 15.26
N GLU A 408 -22.92 31.09 16.49
CA GLU A 408 -22.14 30.62 17.65
C GLU A 408 -22.38 29.12 17.89
N ALA A 409 -23.63 28.66 17.80
CA ALA A 409 -23.96 27.24 17.93
C ALA A 409 -23.31 26.39 16.83
N LEU A 410 -23.28 26.87 15.59
CA LEU A 410 -22.60 26.19 14.48
C LEU A 410 -21.08 26.12 14.71
N ASN A 411 -20.45 27.21 15.15
CA ASN A 411 -19.02 27.24 15.47
C ASN A 411 -18.68 26.22 16.58
N LYS A 412 -19.51 26.11 17.62
CA LYS A 412 -19.33 25.09 18.68
C LYS A 412 -19.40 23.66 18.11
N ARG A 413 -20.28 23.39 17.15
CA ARG A 413 -20.36 22.08 16.47
C ARG A 413 -19.11 21.80 15.62
N ILE A 414 -18.61 22.79 14.87
CA ILE A 414 -17.38 22.66 14.08
C ILE A 414 -16.20 22.31 14.99
N GLN A 415 -16.01 23.04 16.09
CA GLN A 415 -14.95 22.73 17.06
C GLN A 415 -15.10 21.33 17.67
N ASN A 416 -16.32 20.84 17.85
CA ASN A 416 -16.54 19.47 18.32
C ASN A 416 -16.10 18.43 17.27
N TYR A 417 -16.44 18.65 16.00
CA TYR A 417 -16.00 17.79 14.91
C TYR A 417 -14.48 17.81 14.72
N GLU A 418 -13.82 18.97 14.86
CA GLU A 418 -12.36 19.06 14.82
C GLU A 418 -11.70 18.26 15.95
N ARG A 419 -12.27 18.30 17.16
CA ARG A 419 -11.82 17.47 18.29
C ARG A 419 -12.02 15.98 18.03
N GLU A 420 -13.18 15.59 17.51
CA GLU A 420 -13.47 14.20 17.14
C GLU A 420 -12.51 13.72 16.04
N GLN A 421 -12.27 14.52 15.00
CA GLN A 421 -11.32 14.21 13.95
C GLN A 421 -9.91 13.99 14.50
N SER A 422 -9.45 14.84 15.43
CA SER A 422 -8.14 14.67 16.08
C SER A 422 -8.06 13.36 16.87
N ILE A 423 -9.16 12.94 17.52
CA ILE A 423 -9.23 11.64 18.21
C ILE A 423 -9.13 10.48 17.20
N TRP A 424 -9.86 10.55 16.09
CA TRP A 424 -9.81 9.53 15.03
C TRP A 424 -8.42 9.43 14.38
N GLU A 425 -7.74 10.55 14.14
CA GLU A 425 -6.38 10.58 13.63
C GLU A 425 -5.39 9.92 14.60
N LYS A 426 -5.50 10.21 15.91
CA LYS A 426 -4.70 9.54 16.94
C LYS A 426 -4.94 8.04 16.99
N GLN A 427 -6.20 7.60 16.89
CA GLN A 427 -6.54 6.17 16.84
C GLN A 427 -5.98 5.51 15.57
N ALA A 428 -6.07 6.17 14.41
CA ALA A 428 -5.52 5.66 13.17
C ALA A 428 -3.99 5.48 13.25
N ASN A 429 -3.28 6.46 13.81
CA ASN A 429 -1.83 6.38 14.03
C ASN A 429 -1.47 5.22 14.98
N PHE A 430 -2.21 5.07 16.09
CA PHE A 430 -2.02 3.96 17.02
C PHE A 430 -2.21 2.59 16.34
N PHE A 431 -3.23 2.43 15.49
CA PHE A 431 -3.42 1.20 14.74
C PHE A 431 -2.29 0.94 13.74
N GLN A 432 -1.77 1.98 13.09
CA GLN A 432 -0.65 1.87 12.17
C GLN A 432 0.63 1.43 12.90
N GLU A 433 0.96 2.04 14.05
CA GLU A 433 2.10 1.66 14.88
C GLU A 433 1.97 0.21 15.36
N THR A 434 0.78 -0.19 15.83
CA THR A 434 0.51 -1.57 16.24
C THR A 434 0.71 -2.56 15.08
N GLN A 435 0.30 -2.19 13.87
CA GLN A 435 0.50 -3.01 12.68
C GLN A 435 1.97 -3.15 12.30
N GLU A 436 2.76 -2.08 12.44
CA GLU A 436 4.21 -2.12 12.22
C GLU A 436 4.92 -3.04 13.22
N VAL A 437 4.55 -2.96 14.50
CA VAL A 437 5.05 -3.87 15.55
C VAL A 437 4.71 -5.33 15.21
N LEU A 438 3.48 -5.61 14.79
CA LEU A 438 3.05 -6.96 14.41
C LEU A 438 3.83 -7.51 13.19
N ASN A 439 4.09 -6.65 12.21
CA ASN A 439 4.88 -7.01 11.03
C ASN A 439 6.34 -7.31 11.41
N ASN A 440 6.94 -6.51 12.28
CA ASN A 440 8.30 -6.73 12.79
C ASN A 440 8.38 -8.04 13.60
N TYR A 441 7.40 -8.29 14.47
CA TYR A 441 7.31 -9.55 15.20
C TYR A 441 7.19 -10.76 14.25
N SER A 442 6.37 -10.68 13.21
CA SER A 442 6.27 -11.75 12.20
C SER A 442 7.59 -11.97 11.46
N LYS A 443 8.34 -10.90 11.18
CA LYS A 443 9.66 -10.99 10.55
C LYS A 443 10.65 -11.70 11.47
N HIS A 444 10.69 -11.35 12.75
CA HIS A 444 11.54 -12.02 13.74
C HIS A 444 11.19 -13.49 13.93
N LEU A 445 9.90 -13.86 13.91
CA LEU A 445 9.50 -15.27 13.94
C LEU A 445 10.01 -16.07 12.73
N GLU A 446 10.03 -15.46 11.54
CA GLU A 446 10.55 -16.11 10.34
C GLU A 446 12.08 -16.24 10.38
N GLU A 447 12.78 -15.21 10.88
CA GLU A 447 14.23 -15.28 11.11
C GLU A 447 14.61 -16.35 12.13
N LYS A 448 13.88 -16.42 13.26
CA LYS A 448 14.05 -17.48 14.26
C LYS A 448 13.88 -18.87 13.64
N ARG A 449 12.83 -19.08 12.84
CA ARG A 449 12.60 -20.38 12.17
C ARG A 449 13.74 -20.73 11.22
N LYS A 450 14.29 -19.77 10.47
CA LYS A 450 15.45 -19.99 9.58
C LYS A 450 16.68 -20.42 10.36
N LEU A 451 16.98 -19.72 11.46
CA LEU A 451 18.11 -20.04 12.33
C LEU A 451 17.95 -21.41 13.00
N GLU A 452 16.75 -21.79 13.40
CA GLU A 452 16.47 -23.13 13.96
C GLU A 452 16.75 -24.24 12.93
N VAL A 453 16.36 -24.04 11.66
CA VAL A 453 16.64 -24.99 10.58
C VAL A 453 18.14 -25.08 10.29
N GLU A 454 18.85 -23.94 10.27
CA GLU A 454 20.30 -23.90 10.06
C GLU A 454 21.06 -24.55 11.22
N LEU A 455 20.62 -24.32 12.46
CA LEU A 455 21.19 -24.96 13.64
C LEU A 455 21.06 -26.49 13.57
N GLU A 456 19.89 -27.01 13.17
CA GLU A 456 19.66 -28.44 13.06
C GLU A 456 20.49 -29.06 11.93
N PHE A 457 20.63 -28.35 10.81
CA PHE A 457 21.54 -28.75 9.72
C PHE A 457 23.00 -28.82 10.20
N ASN A 458 23.47 -27.80 10.92
CA ASN A 458 24.83 -27.74 11.44
C ASN A 458 25.10 -28.84 12.48
N LYS A 459 24.13 -29.16 13.36
CA LYS A 459 24.22 -30.30 14.28
C LYS A 459 24.43 -31.61 13.53
N LYS A 460 23.66 -31.84 12.46
CA LYS A 460 23.80 -33.04 11.63
C LYS A 460 25.18 -33.10 10.96
N LEU A 461 25.65 -31.97 10.43
CA LEU A 461 26.97 -31.86 9.80
C LEU A 461 28.10 -32.18 10.79
N VAL A 462 27.99 -31.70 12.04
CA VAL A 462 28.96 -32.02 13.12
C VAL A 462 28.97 -33.53 13.42
N GLU A 463 27.82 -34.18 13.48
CA GLU A 463 27.75 -35.64 13.66
C GLU A 463 28.39 -36.41 12.48
N GLU A 464 28.17 -35.96 11.25
CA GLU A 464 28.84 -36.52 10.06
C GLU A 464 30.37 -36.36 10.15
N TYR A 465 30.87 -35.20 10.55
CA TYR A 465 32.29 -34.97 10.78
C TYR A 465 32.86 -35.84 11.90
N LYS A 466 32.13 -36.04 13.01
CA LYS A 466 32.53 -36.93 14.10
C LYS A 466 32.69 -38.38 13.59
N VAL A 467 31.73 -38.87 12.81
CA VAL A 467 31.79 -40.21 12.21
C VAL A 467 33.00 -40.32 11.27
N GLY A 468 33.20 -39.33 10.40
CA GLY A 468 34.36 -39.28 9.50
C GLY A 468 35.70 -39.27 10.24
N TYR A 469 35.81 -38.48 11.30
CA TYR A 469 37.01 -38.42 12.14
C TYR A 469 37.27 -39.75 12.86
N CYS A 470 36.25 -40.39 13.41
CA CYS A 470 36.37 -41.71 14.03
C CYS A 470 36.84 -42.78 13.02
N TRP A 471 36.32 -42.75 11.80
CA TRP A 471 36.75 -43.64 10.72
C TRP A 471 38.22 -43.40 10.34
N TYR A 472 38.61 -42.14 10.14
CA TYR A 472 40.00 -41.75 9.84
C TYR A 472 40.96 -42.20 10.95
N LYS A 473 40.62 -41.90 12.21
CA LYS A 473 41.40 -42.28 13.39
C LYS A 473 41.56 -43.81 13.48
N GLY A 474 40.49 -44.56 13.22
CA GLY A 474 40.53 -46.02 13.19
C GLY A 474 41.48 -46.57 12.12
N ASN A 475 41.44 -46.03 10.91
CA ASN A 475 42.33 -46.44 9.82
C ASN A 475 43.79 -46.07 10.08
N TYR A 476 44.05 -44.90 10.68
CA TYR A 476 45.39 -44.51 11.09
C TYR A 476 46.00 -45.51 12.08
N PHE A 477 45.22 -45.95 13.09
CA PHE A 477 45.70 -46.96 14.04
C PHE A 477 45.98 -48.30 13.38
N LYS A 478 45.11 -48.77 12.47
CA LYS A 478 45.35 -50.00 11.70
C LYS A 478 46.63 -49.92 10.88
N LEU A 479 46.81 -48.83 10.13
CA LEU A 479 48.00 -48.65 9.30
C LEU A 479 49.28 -48.56 10.15
N ARG A 480 49.20 -47.95 11.33
CA ARG A 480 50.31 -47.92 12.29
C ARG A 480 50.66 -49.31 12.80
N GLU A 481 49.67 -50.14 13.11
CA GLU A 481 49.86 -51.53 13.56
C GLU A 481 50.47 -52.39 12.44
N GLU A 482 49.96 -52.27 11.21
CA GLU A 482 50.51 -52.94 10.02
C GLU A 482 51.98 -52.55 9.76
N ASN A 483 52.31 -51.26 9.88
CA ASN A 483 53.69 -50.79 9.75
C ASN A 483 54.61 -51.35 10.84
N LEU A 484 54.12 -51.50 12.08
CA LEU A 484 54.88 -52.13 13.17
C LEU A 484 55.11 -53.63 12.92
N ASP A 485 54.09 -54.35 12.41
CA ASP A 485 54.23 -55.76 12.03
C ASP A 485 55.24 -55.93 10.88
N GLN A 486 55.16 -55.09 9.84
CA GLN A 486 56.12 -55.09 8.74
C GLN A 486 57.55 -54.79 9.20
N ALA A 487 57.73 -53.81 10.10
CA ALA A 487 59.04 -53.49 10.67
C ALA A 487 59.62 -54.68 11.47
N SER A 488 58.78 -55.39 12.22
CA SER A 488 59.17 -56.60 12.95
C SER A 488 59.60 -57.71 11.99
N ARG A 489 58.84 -57.96 10.92
CA ARG A 489 59.19 -58.95 9.89
C ARG A 489 60.52 -58.63 9.21
N LEU A 490 60.70 -57.38 8.76
CA LEU A 490 61.95 -56.94 8.14
C LEU A 490 63.16 -57.08 9.09
N SER A 491 62.98 -56.85 10.39
CA SER A 491 64.03 -57.07 11.40
C SER A 491 64.42 -58.55 11.50
N THR A 492 63.43 -59.45 11.52
CA THR A 492 63.69 -60.90 11.53
C THR A 492 64.34 -61.40 10.24
N GLU A 493 63.89 -60.91 9.07
CA GLU A 493 64.50 -61.20 7.77
C GLU A 493 65.94 -60.69 7.69
N ALA A 494 66.21 -59.48 8.18
CA ALA A 494 67.56 -58.93 8.26
C ALA A 494 68.49 -59.81 9.13
N SER A 495 68.00 -60.26 10.29
CA SER A 495 68.74 -61.20 11.15
C SER A 495 69.00 -62.56 10.48
N VAL A 496 68.06 -63.07 9.68
CA VAL A 496 68.25 -64.29 8.87
C VAL A 496 69.30 -64.03 7.79
N ALA A 497 69.23 -62.90 7.08
CA ALA A 497 70.18 -62.53 6.05
C ALA A 497 71.61 -62.40 6.60
N GLU A 498 71.78 -61.79 7.78
CA GLU A 498 73.08 -61.73 8.47
C GLU A 498 73.63 -63.12 8.81
N ARG A 499 72.78 -64.05 9.29
CA ARG A 499 73.18 -65.44 9.54
C ARG A 499 73.61 -66.15 8.26
N LEU A 500 72.83 -66.04 7.18
CA LEU A 500 73.16 -66.62 5.89
C LEU A 500 74.44 -66.02 5.30
N GLN A 501 74.65 -64.72 5.46
CA GLN A 501 75.90 -64.06 5.05
C GLN A 501 77.11 -64.61 5.80
N LYS A 502 76.97 -64.85 7.11
CA LYS A 502 78.02 -65.48 7.92
C LYS A 502 78.30 -66.91 7.47
N GLU A 503 77.27 -67.73 7.28
CA GLU A 503 77.40 -69.10 6.79
C GLU A 503 78.04 -69.16 5.39
N ASN A 504 77.65 -68.25 4.49
CA ASN A 504 78.26 -68.13 3.17
C ASN A 504 79.76 -67.79 3.28
N GLY A 505 80.13 -66.85 4.16
CA GLY A 505 81.54 -66.53 4.43
C GLY A 505 82.34 -67.72 4.99
N GLU A 506 81.73 -68.55 5.85
CA GLU A 506 82.34 -69.79 6.36
C GLU A 506 82.53 -70.84 5.26
N LEU A 507 81.54 -71.00 4.37
CA LEU A 507 81.62 -71.88 3.21
C LEU A 507 82.69 -71.42 2.21
N GLU A 508 82.74 -70.14 1.88
CA GLU A 508 83.77 -69.56 1.01
C GLU A 508 85.19 -69.76 1.59
N ALA A 509 85.35 -69.62 2.91
CA ALA A 509 86.62 -69.91 3.58
C ALA A 509 86.97 -71.41 3.53
N LYS A 510 85.98 -72.30 3.64
CA LYS A 510 86.18 -73.75 3.50
C LYS A 510 86.55 -74.14 2.07
N CYS A 511 85.89 -73.56 1.05
CA CYS A 511 86.24 -73.76 -0.35
C CYS A 511 87.69 -73.34 -0.64
N ARG A 512 88.10 -72.15 -0.18
CA ARG A 512 89.50 -71.69 -0.31
C ARG A 512 90.51 -72.66 0.30
N ARG A 513 90.25 -73.19 1.51
CA ARG A 513 91.14 -74.21 2.13
C ARG A 513 91.21 -75.50 1.31
N LEU A 514 90.08 -75.99 0.80
CA LEU A 514 90.05 -77.19 -0.03
C LEU A 514 90.77 -76.97 -1.37
N GLU A 515 90.68 -75.78 -1.95
CA GLU A 515 91.44 -75.39 -3.15
C GLU A 515 92.95 -75.38 -2.89
N GLU A 516 93.39 -74.82 -1.76
CA GLU A 516 94.79 -74.83 -1.31
C GLU A 516 95.30 -76.26 -1.08
N GLU A 517 94.53 -77.10 -0.38
CA GLU A 517 94.84 -78.53 -0.16
C GLU A 517 94.94 -79.31 -1.47
N ASN A 518 93.99 -79.09 -2.38
CA ASN A 518 94.00 -79.71 -3.71
C ASN A 518 95.22 -79.25 -4.53
N GLY A 519 95.57 -77.96 -4.47
CA GLY A 519 96.79 -77.43 -5.07
C GLY A 519 98.05 -78.11 -4.51
N ALA A 520 98.13 -78.27 -3.19
CA ALA A 520 99.24 -78.97 -2.53
C ALA A 520 99.32 -80.46 -2.91
N LEU A 521 98.18 -81.17 -2.96
CA LEU A 521 98.12 -82.56 -3.41
C LEU A 521 98.50 -82.72 -4.87
N THR A 522 98.04 -81.81 -5.74
CA THR A 522 98.41 -81.78 -7.16
C THR A 522 99.92 -81.58 -7.32
N GLY A 523 100.53 -80.67 -6.55
CA GLY A 523 101.98 -80.48 -6.50
C GLY A 523 102.75 -81.72 -5.99
N LYS A 524 102.22 -82.43 -4.99
CA LYS A 524 102.80 -83.70 -4.53
C LYS A 524 102.70 -84.80 -5.61
N LEU A 525 101.57 -84.89 -6.30
CA LEU A 525 101.35 -85.85 -7.39
C LEU A 525 102.27 -85.57 -8.58
N SER A 526 102.47 -84.30 -8.96
CA SER A 526 103.43 -83.94 -10.02
C SER A 526 104.86 -84.30 -9.62
N ALA A 527 105.28 -83.99 -8.40
CA ALA A 527 106.60 -84.38 -7.89
C ALA A 527 106.78 -85.92 -7.84
N ALA A 528 105.77 -86.67 -7.39
CA ALA A 528 105.80 -88.13 -7.39
C ALA A 528 105.85 -88.71 -8.80
N ARG A 529 105.14 -88.10 -9.76
CA ARG A 529 105.18 -88.46 -11.18
C ARG A 529 106.57 -88.24 -11.77
N GLU A 530 107.18 -87.08 -11.52
CA GLU A 530 108.56 -86.78 -11.93
C GLU A 530 109.56 -87.78 -11.33
N ALA A 531 109.44 -88.08 -10.03
CA ALA A 531 110.27 -89.10 -9.37
C ALA A 531 110.10 -90.50 -10.00
N CYS A 532 108.87 -90.89 -10.35
CA CYS A 532 108.60 -92.15 -11.04
C CYS A 532 109.19 -92.16 -12.47
N GLU A 533 109.15 -91.03 -13.18
CA GLU A 533 109.76 -90.89 -14.50
C GLU A 533 111.29 -91.00 -14.43
N LEU A 534 111.92 -90.37 -13.43
CA LEU A 534 113.35 -90.52 -13.13
C LEU A 534 113.71 -91.98 -12.77
N TYR A 535 112.87 -92.66 -11.98
CA TYR A 535 113.10 -94.07 -11.66
C TYR A 535 112.95 -94.97 -12.89
N ARG A 536 111.97 -94.69 -13.76
CA ARG A 536 111.79 -95.42 -15.04
C ARG A 536 112.94 -95.17 -16.02
N SER A 537 113.53 -93.98 -16.07
CA SER A 537 114.73 -93.74 -16.87
C SER A 537 115.91 -94.54 -16.31
N TYR A 538 116.12 -94.51 -14.99
CA TYR A 538 117.17 -95.31 -14.34
C TYR A 538 117.02 -96.83 -14.58
N LEU A 539 115.81 -97.38 -14.47
CA LEU A 539 115.56 -98.79 -14.81
C LEU A 539 115.80 -99.10 -16.29
N ARG A 540 115.46 -98.17 -17.19
CA ARG A 540 115.76 -98.31 -18.62
C ARG A 540 117.27 -98.38 -18.83
N ASP A 541 118.02 -97.48 -18.21
CA ASP A 541 119.48 -97.44 -18.29
C ASP A 541 120.11 -98.74 -17.76
N LEU A 542 119.62 -99.26 -16.64
CA LEU A 542 120.01 -100.58 -16.10
C LEU A 542 119.68 -101.73 -17.08
N SER A 543 118.51 -101.72 -17.72
CA SER A 543 118.13 -102.74 -18.70
C SER A 543 119.01 -102.69 -19.95
N THR A 544 119.38 -101.49 -20.40
CA THR A 544 120.30 -101.30 -21.52
C THR A 544 121.74 -101.69 -21.15
N GLY A 545 122.15 -101.44 -19.90
CA GLY A 545 123.41 -101.91 -19.35
C GLY A 545 123.48 -103.44 -19.25
N PHE A 546 122.40 -104.08 -18.80
CA PHE A 546 122.30 -105.54 -18.72
C PHE A 546 122.31 -106.19 -20.12
N ASN A 547 121.65 -105.58 -21.11
CA ASN A 547 121.70 -106.04 -22.50
C ASN A 547 123.07 -105.81 -23.17
N SER A 548 123.85 -104.84 -22.68
CA SER A 548 125.22 -104.60 -23.13
C SER A 548 126.23 -105.55 -22.49
N ALA A 549 125.97 -106.03 -21.26
CA ALA A 549 126.79 -107.04 -20.59
C ALA A 549 126.53 -108.49 -21.06
N ARG A 550 125.51 -108.71 -21.90
CA ARG A 550 125.14 -110.04 -22.45
C ARG A 550 125.68 -110.27 -23.88
N ARG A 551 126.25 -109.25 -24.52
CA ARG A 551 127.04 -109.38 -25.75
C ARG A 551 128.51 -109.43 -25.39
#